data_AF-A0A7C2NK50-F1
#
_entry.id   AF-A0A7C2NK50-F1
#
_cell.length_a   1.000
_cell.length_b   1.000
_cell.length_c   1.000
_cell.angle_alpha   90.00
_cell.angle_beta   90.00
_cell.angle_gamma   90.00
#
_symmetry.space_group_name_H-M   'P 1'
#
loop_
_entity.id
_entity.type
_entity.pdbx_description
1 polymer ?
#
loop_
_entity_poly.entity_id
_entity_poly.type
_entity_poly.pdbx_seq_one_letter_code
_entity_poly.pdbx_strand_id
1 'polypeptide(L)'
;MLVAPKLAWLTFLLALAGAPSAGAQTEADGTMEEKPALEVVLQGLPEYLRPGVRAVLSAERQKDSAYLDDLLVDHLARRAEGEALEALQASGFYRAEVAVEVQDAEPGWRMVLRITPGPVVLIRDVRVELAGPGKEDRRLAARAKRLPLVPNGPLVHAPYEDFKDDWLKLARERGYLDARFTRHEILVDPEAGTADVFLAMDSGEPYAFGRTTFTQEGEQRFRPDLLEGYRTWKEG
;
A
#
# COMPACT_ATOMS: atom_id res chain seq x y z
N MET A 1 -51.67 -40.65 -29.07
CA MET A 1 -51.82 -41.34 -27.78
C MET A 1 -52.22 -40.32 -26.73
N LEU A 2 -53.23 -40.67 -25.92
CA LEU A 2 -54.03 -39.88 -24.98
C LEU A 2 -53.22 -39.02 -23.99
N VAL A 3 -53.57 -37.74 -23.78
CA VAL A 3 -54.49 -37.16 -22.74
C VAL A 3 -53.93 -37.17 -21.31
N ALA A 4 -53.98 -35.99 -20.68
CA ALA A 4 -53.56 -35.60 -19.32
C ALA A 4 -54.43 -36.23 -18.18
N PRO A 5 -54.60 -35.56 -17.01
CA PRO A 5 -53.79 -35.44 -15.80
C PRO A 5 -54.51 -36.09 -14.56
N LYS A 6 -54.03 -35.92 -13.31
CA LYS A 6 -54.83 -35.52 -12.10
C LYS A 6 -54.17 -35.81 -10.73
N LEU A 7 -54.46 -34.88 -9.80
CA LEU A 7 -54.30 -34.90 -8.35
C LEU A 7 -55.16 -35.99 -7.65
N ALA A 8 -54.79 -36.39 -6.43
CA ALA A 8 -55.64 -36.41 -5.20
C ALA A 8 -54.92 -37.11 -4.03
N TRP A 9 -54.59 -36.41 -2.93
CA TRP A 9 -55.21 -36.49 -1.58
C TRP A 9 -54.93 -37.77 -0.77
N LEU A 10 -54.33 -37.61 0.43
CA LEU A 10 -54.95 -38.09 1.68
C LEU A 10 -54.33 -37.45 2.94
N THR A 11 -55.22 -36.95 3.78
CA THR A 11 -55.09 -36.48 5.16
C THR A 11 -54.79 -37.61 6.16
N PHE A 12 -54.01 -37.34 7.21
CA PHE A 12 -54.20 -37.97 8.52
C PHE A 12 -54.07 -36.95 9.65
N LEU A 13 -55.09 -36.92 10.50
CA LEU A 13 -55.24 -36.16 11.74
C LEU A 13 -54.94 -37.13 12.89
N LEU A 14 -54.12 -36.75 13.88
CA LEU A 14 -54.45 -37.06 15.28
C LEU A 14 -53.68 -36.14 16.25
N ALA A 15 -54.39 -35.74 17.30
CA ALA A 15 -54.05 -34.69 18.24
C ALA A 15 -53.57 -35.21 19.61
N LEU A 16 -52.91 -34.29 20.32
CA LEU A 16 -52.83 -34.08 21.77
C LEU A 16 -52.22 -35.13 22.72
N ALA A 17 -51.16 -34.70 23.41
CA ALA A 17 -51.02 -34.82 24.87
C ALA A 17 -50.08 -33.71 25.40
N GLY A 18 -50.48 -33.03 26.48
CA GLY A 18 -49.81 -31.87 27.03
C GLY A 18 -49.06 -32.10 28.35
N ALA A 19 -48.07 -31.21 28.56
CA ALA A 19 -47.46 -30.70 29.80
C ALA A 19 -46.57 -31.65 30.65
N PRO A 20 -45.78 -31.12 31.59
CA PRO A 20 -44.78 -30.03 31.50
C PRO A 20 -43.41 -30.50 32.06
N SER A 21 -42.29 -29.85 31.71
CA SER A 21 -41.07 -29.99 32.54
C SER A 21 -40.33 -28.67 32.66
N ALA A 22 -40.29 -28.20 33.89
CA ALA A 22 -39.48 -27.11 34.37
C ALA A 22 -38.00 -27.35 34.06
N GLY A 23 -37.35 -26.27 33.65
CA GLY A 23 -35.92 -26.18 33.41
C GLY A 23 -35.61 -24.76 32.98
N ALA A 24 -35.96 -23.79 33.83
CA ALA A 24 -35.39 -22.45 33.74
C ALA A 24 -33.89 -22.60 33.99
N GLN A 25 -33.14 -22.78 32.90
CA GLN A 25 -31.73 -22.48 32.90
C GLN A 25 -31.64 -20.96 32.90
N THR A 26 -31.17 -20.44 34.03
CA THR A 26 -30.59 -19.12 34.18
C THR A 26 -29.61 -18.90 33.04
N GLU A 27 -30.02 -18.16 32.02
CA GLU A 27 -29.11 -17.54 31.07
C GLU A 27 -28.21 -16.63 31.91
N ALA A 28 -26.95 -17.04 32.02
CA ALA A 28 -25.89 -16.20 32.51
C ALA A 28 -25.93 -14.92 31.67
N ASP A 29 -26.21 -13.81 32.35
CA ASP A 29 -26.01 -12.45 31.89
C ASP A 29 -24.52 -12.30 31.58
N GLY A 30 -24.14 -12.76 30.39
CA GLY A 30 -22.86 -12.46 29.78
C GLY A 30 -22.91 -10.99 29.44
N THR A 31 -22.57 -10.16 30.43
CA THR A 31 -22.12 -8.79 30.17
C THR A 31 -20.97 -8.97 29.18
N MET A 32 -21.26 -8.74 27.91
CA MET A 32 -20.28 -8.75 26.85
C MET A 32 -19.39 -7.57 27.19
N GLU A 33 -18.32 -7.80 27.96
CA GLU A 33 -17.35 -6.77 28.34
C GLU A 33 -16.98 -6.04 27.06
N GLU A 34 -17.49 -4.82 26.94
CA GLU A 34 -17.40 -4.04 25.73
C GLU A 34 -15.94 -3.65 25.59
N LYS A 35 -15.22 -4.38 24.72
CA LYS A 35 -13.77 -4.31 24.61
C LYS A 35 -13.37 -2.86 24.35
N PRO A 36 -12.45 -2.28 25.15
CA PRO A 36 -12.06 -0.90 24.96
C PRO A 36 -11.44 -0.74 23.57
N ALA A 37 -11.93 0.23 22.82
CA ALA A 37 -11.49 0.54 21.47
C ALA A 37 -10.95 1.97 21.41
N LEU A 38 -10.11 2.24 20.42
CA LEU A 38 -9.62 3.58 20.14
C LEU A 38 -10.33 4.14 18.90
N GLU A 39 -11.20 5.13 19.08
CA GLU A 39 -11.78 5.86 17.96
C GLU A 39 -10.82 6.92 17.43
N VAL A 40 -10.46 6.87 16.14
CA VAL A 40 -9.61 7.88 15.49
C VAL A 40 -10.45 8.79 14.59
N VAL A 41 -10.48 10.08 14.93
CA VAL A 41 -11.26 11.11 14.26
C VAL A 41 -10.34 12.13 13.60
N LEU A 42 -10.43 12.27 12.27
CA LEU A 42 -9.71 13.30 11.52
C LEU A 42 -10.63 14.48 11.22
N GLN A 43 -10.24 15.69 11.64
CA GLN A 43 -10.98 16.94 11.42
C GLN A 43 -10.14 17.92 10.59
N GLY A 44 -10.82 18.80 9.83
CA GLY A 44 -10.16 19.83 9.01
C GLY A 44 -9.51 19.33 7.72
N LEU A 45 -9.48 18.02 7.51
CA LEU A 45 -8.87 17.40 6.33
C LEU A 45 -9.89 17.20 5.18
N PRO A 46 -9.58 17.63 3.94
CA PRO A 46 -10.35 17.29 2.74
C PRO A 46 -10.50 15.77 2.54
N GLU A 47 -11.64 15.34 2.00
CA GLU A 47 -11.96 13.91 1.86
C GLU A 47 -10.91 13.11 1.07
N TYR A 48 -10.29 13.70 0.05
CA TYR A 48 -9.29 13.02 -0.77
C TYR A 48 -7.96 12.72 -0.04
N LEU A 49 -7.66 13.42 1.06
CA LEU A 49 -6.44 13.19 1.86
C LEU A 49 -6.66 12.22 3.01
N ARG A 50 -7.91 12.01 3.44
CA ARG A 50 -8.25 11.17 4.60
C ARG A 50 -7.74 9.73 4.48
N PRO A 51 -7.93 9.03 3.34
CA PRO A 51 -7.43 7.66 3.22
C PRO A 51 -5.90 7.57 3.37
N GLY A 52 -5.17 8.53 2.79
CA GLY A 52 -3.71 8.57 2.87
C GLY A 52 -3.20 8.78 4.29
N VAL A 53 -3.77 9.75 5.01
CA VAL A 53 -3.42 9.98 6.42
C VAL A 53 -3.82 8.80 7.30
N ARG A 54 -5.02 8.22 7.15
CA ARG A 54 -5.42 7.04 7.94
C ARG A 54 -4.52 5.84 7.72
N ALA A 55 -4.04 5.60 6.49
CA ALA A 55 -3.21 4.46 6.17
C ALA A 55 -1.86 4.45 6.92
N VAL A 56 -1.29 5.63 7.21
CA VAL A 56 0.00 5.73 7.89
C VAL A 56 -0.11 5.70 9.42
N LEU A 57 -1.26 6.07 9.99
CA LEU A 57 -1.44 6.17 11.44
C LEU A 57 -1.32 4.81 12.12
N SER A 58 -0.39 4.72 13.07
CA SER A 58 -0.26 3.58 13.98
C SER A 58 -1.50 3.40 14.85
N ALA A 59 -2.16 4.51 15.21
CA ALA A 59 -3.40 4.51 15.97
C ALA A 59 -4.53 3.76 15.23
N GLU A 60 -4.65 3.95 13.91
CA GLU A 60 -5.62 3.23 13.08
C GLU A 60 -5.34 1.74 13.00
N ARG A 61 -4.06 1.35 12.89
CA ARG A 61 -3.66 -0.06 12.84
C ARG A 61 -3.90 -0.81 14.16
N GLN A 62 -3.86 -0.10 15.28
CA GLN A 62 -3.93 -0.68 16.62
C GLN A 62 -5.24 -0.39 17.35
N LYS A 63 -6.24 0.19 16.67
CA LYS A 63 -7.47 0.66 17.30
C LYS A 63 -8.35 -0.41 17.97
N ASP A 64 -8.15 -1.67 17.57
CA ASP A 64 -8.83 -2.84 18.10
C ASP A 64 -7.86 -3.77 18.87
N SER A 65 -6.69 -3.27 19.27
CA SER A 65 -5.70 -4.06 20.01
C SER A 65 -6.27 -4.53 21.35
N ALA A 66 -5.99 -5.77 21.73
CA ALA A 66 -6.36 -6.29 23.06
C ALA A 66 -5.51 -5.70 24.19
N TYR A 67 -4.44 -4.98 23.83
CA TYR A 67 -3.49 -4.36 24.75
C TYR A 67 -3.70 -2.84 24.86
N LEU A 68 -4.87 -2.32 24.51
CA LEU A 68 -5.16 -0.89 24.68
C LEU A 68 -5.24 -0.56 26.17
N ASP A 69 -4.37 0.36 26.57
CA ASP A 69 -4.31 1.01 27.86
C ASP A 69 -3.90 2.48 27.66
N ASP A 70 -3.95 3.27 28.74
CA ASP A 70 -3.61 4.70 28.69
C ASP A 70 -2.18 4.95 28.17
N LEU A 71 -1.24 4.06 28.48
CA LEU A 71 0.16 4.18 28.09
C LEU A 71 0.33 3.98 26.58
N LEU A 72 -0.32 2.95 26.01
CA LEU A 72 -0.30 2.69 24.58
C LEU A 72 -0.99 3.83 23.84
N VAL A 73 -2.14 4.31 24.32
CA VAL A 73 -2.87 5.41 23.68
C VAL A 73 -2.05 6.71 23.69
N ASP A 74 -1.39 7.05 24.80
CA ASP A 74 -0.48 8.21 24.89
C ASP A 74 0.71 8.07 23.92
N HIS A 75 1.30 6.88 23.82
CA HIS A 75 2.36 6.62 22.84
C HIS A 75 1.86 6.77 21.39
N LEU A 76 0.68 6.24 21.06
CA LEU A 76 0.07 6.40 19.75
C LEU A 76 -0.21 7.87 19.45
N ALA A 77 -0.71 8.65 20.43
CA ALA A 77 -0.97 10.07 20.28
C ALA A 77 0.31 10.86 19.98
N ARG A 78 1.41 10.59 20.70
CA ARG A 78 2.72 11.23 20.45
C ARG A 78 3.28 10.96 19.06
N ARG A 79 2.93 9.82 18.44
CA ARG A 79 3.36 9.46 17.07
C ARG A 79 2.43 10.03 16.00
N ALA A 80 1.14 10.12 16.32
CA ALA A 80 0.09 10.46 15.36
C ALA A 80 0.31 11.83 14.69
N GLU A 81 0.87 12.81 15.41
CA GLU A 81 1.22 14.11 14.84
C GLU A 81 2.27 13.97 13.72
N GLY A 82 3.41 13.33 14.02
CA GLY A 82 4.48 13.11 13.05
C GLY A 82 4.04 12.25 11.86
N GLU A 83 3.33 11.15 12.12
CA GLU A 83 2.81 10.27 11.07
C GLU A 83 1.83 11.01 10.14
N ALA A 84 0.95 11.85 10.68
CA ALA A 84 0.04 12.66 9.87
C ALA A 84 0.78 13.72 9.04
N LEU A 85 1.77 14.40 9.63
CA LEU A 85 2.61 15.36 8.92
C LEU A 85 3.39 14.71 7.77
N GLU A 86 3.97 13.52 7.99
CA GLU A 86 4.68 12.77 6.94
C GLU A 86 3.76 12.41 5.76
N ALA A 87 2.53 11.95 6.02
CA ALA A 87 1.58 11.65 4.95
C ALA A 87 1.14 12.90 4.17
N LEU A 88 0.98 14.02 4.87
CA LEU A 88 0.64 15.31 4.26
C LEU A 88 1.79 15.84 3.39
N GLN A 89 3.04 15.74 3.87
CA GLN A 89 4.23 16.08 3.09
C GLN A 89 4.35 15.21 1.83
N ALA A 90 4.11 13.90 1.93
CA ALA A 90 4.10 13.01 0.76
C ALA A 90 3.02 13.38 -0.28
N SER A 91 2.00 14.13 0.14
CA SER A 91 0.93 14.68 -0.69
C SER A 91 1.13 16.16 -1.08
N GLY A 92 2.31 16.73 -0.76
CA GLY A 92 2.68 18.11 -1.12
C GLY A 92 2.32 19.19 -0.10
N PHE A 93 1.80 18.84 1.08
CA PHE A 93 1.38 19.78 2.12
C PHE A 93 2.46 19.96 3.20
N TYR A 94 3.50 20.72 2.87
CA TYR A 94 4.67 20.92 3.73
C TYR A 94 4.48 21.89 4.88
N ARG A 95 3.40 22.69 4.83
CA ARG A 95 3.03 23.66 5.85
C ARG A 95 1.77 23.24 6.60
N ALA A 96 1.56 21.94 6.70
CA ALA A 96 0.44 21.39 7.46
C ALA A 96 0.67 21.59 8.96
N GLU A 97 -0.40 21.87 9.68
CA GLU A 97 -0.45 21.92 11.13
C GLU A 97 -1.35 20.80 11.64
N VAL A 98 -0.90 20.08 12.65
CA VAL A 98 -1.63 18.95 13.25
C VAL A 98 -1.64 19.14 14.76
N ALA A 99 -2.82 19.08 15.36
CA ALA A 99 -2.99 19.01 16.81
C ALA A 99 -3.70 17.71 17.18
N VAL A 100 -3.18 17.01 18.20
CA VAL A 100 -3.71 15.72 18.66
C VAL A 100 -4.28 15.88 20.06
N GLU A 101 -5.52 15.46 20.25
CA GLU A 101 -6.21 15.43 21.54
C GLU A 101 -6.70 14.00 21.80
N VAL A 102 -6.50 13.50 23.02
CA VAL A 102 -7.09 12.23 23.48
C VAL A 102 -8.14 12.54 24.53
N GLN A 103 -9.29 11.90 24.41
CA GLN A 103 -10.42 12.02 25.32
C GLN A 103 -10.83 10.62 25.79
N ASP A 104 -11.21 10.51 27.05
CA ASP A 104 -11.83 9.28 27.56
C ASP A 104 -13.21 9.13 26.91
N ALA A 105 -13.49 7.93 26.41
CA ALA A 105 -14.76 7.60 25.76
C ALA A 105 -15.18 6.22 26.22
N GLU A 106 -15.99 6.12 27.28
CA GLU A 106 -16.36 4.82 27.83
C GLU A 106 -17.25 4.02 26.86
N PRO A 107 -16.87 2.78 26.49
CA PRO A 107 -15.60 2.10 26.78
C PRO A 107 -14.45 2.46 25.81
N GLY A 108 -13.29 2.86 26.36
CA GLY A 108 -12.07 3.17 25.59
C GLY A 108 -11.73 4.66 25.45
N TRP A 109 -11.21 5.04 24.29
CA TRP A 109 -10.64 6.37 24.05
C TRP A 109 -11.03 6.92 22.69
N ARG A 110 -11.08 8.25 22.59
CA ARG A 110 -11.25 8.98 21.34
C ARG A 110 -10.03 9.86 21.09
N MET A 111 -9.31 9.58 20.02
CA MET A 111 -8.21 10.42 19.53
C MET A 111 -8.70 11.30 18.38
N VAL A 112 -8.63 12.61 18.59
CA VAL A 112 -9.02 13.63 17.61
C VAL A 112 -7.77 14.30 17.06
N LEU A 113 -7.54 14.16 15.75
CA LEU A 113 -6.52 14.90 15.02
C LEU A 113 -7.19 16.08 14.32
N ARG A 114 -6.87 17.30 14.73
CA ARG A 114 -7.27 18.54 14.06
C ARG A 114 -6.16 18.93 13.08
N ILE A 115 -6.47 18.89 11.79
CA ILE A 115 -5.48 19.04 10.73
C ILE A 115 -5.83 20.25 9.86
N THR A 116 -4.85 21.14 9.66
CA THR A 116 -4.93 22.23 8.68
C THR A 116 -3.84 21.99 7.64
N PRO A 117 -4.16 21.54 6.41
CA PRO A 117 -3.15 21.15 5.42
C PRO A 117 -2.24 22.29 4.93
N GLY A 118 -2.75 23.53 4.92
CA GLY A 118 -2.05 24.66 4.31
C GLY A 118 -2.02 24.58 2.77
N PRO A 119 -1.20 25.40 2.10
CA PRO A 119 -1.05 25.39 0.65
C PRO A 119 -0.28 24.16 0.17
N VAL A 120 -0.66 23.66 -1.02
CA VAL A 120 0.08 22.60 -1.70
C VAL A 120 1.32 23.17 -2.38
N VAL A 121 2.44 22.46 -2.28
CA VAL A 121 3.67 22.76 -3.01
C VAL A 121 3.49 22.42 -4.48
N LEU A 122 3.89 23.35 -5.35
CA LEU A 122 3.86 23.17 -6.80
C LEU A 122 5.25 22.83 -7.35
N ILE A 123 5.28 21.95 -8.34
CA ILE A 123 6.52 21.56 -9.00
C ILE A 123 6.98 22.71 -9.90
N ARG A 124 8.21 23.19 -9.73
CA ARG A 124 8.82 24.24 -10.52
C ARG A 124 9.59 23.67 -11.72
N ASP A 125 10.53 22.75 -11.45
CA ASP A 125 11.33 22.09 -12.49
C ASP A 125 11.36 20.57 -12.28
N VAL A 126 11.50 19.85 -13.39
CA VAL A 126 11.65 18.39 -13.40
C VAL A 126 12.78 18.02 -14.34
N ARG A 127 13.85 17.44 -13.78
CA ARG A 127 15.03 17.02 -14.53
C ARG A 127 15.22 15.52 -14.43
N VAL A 128 15.10 14.85 -15.57
CA VAL A 128 15.34 13.40 -15.70
C VAL A 128 16.50 13.14 -16.64
N GLU A 129 17.52 12.44 -16.16
CA GLU A 129 18.75 12.15 -16.90
C GLU A 129 19.04 10.65 -16.91
N LEU A 130 19.38 10.13 -18.09
CA LEU A 130 19.90 8.78 -18.25
C LEU A 130 21.34 8.88 -18.73
N ALA A 131 22.27 8.23 -18.05
CA ALA A 131 23.68 8.10 -18.38
C ALA A 131 24.04 6.66 -18.75
N GLY A 132 25.22 6.48 -19.37
CA GLY A 132 25.72 5.18 -19.82
C GLY A 132 25.14 4.69 -21.17
N PRO A 133 25.53 3.48 -21.59
CA PRO A 133 25.05 2.81 -22.82
C PRO A 133 23.52 2.69 -22.93
N GLY A 134 22.81 2.67 -21.80
CA GLY A 134 21.35 2.60 -21.73
C GLY A 134 20.62 3.73 -22.47
N LYS A 135 21.30 4.83 -22.80
CA LYS A 135 20.76 5.89 -23.68
C LYS A 135 20.35 5.37 -25.06
N GLU A 136 21.04 4.36 -25.58
CA GLU A 136 20.77 3.77 -26.89
C GLU A 136 19.61 2.75 -26.83
N ASP A 137 19.25 2.29 -25.63
CA ASP A 137 18.08 1.46 -25.41
C ASP A 137 16.79 2.29 -25.53
N ARG A 138 16.08 2.11 -26.65
CA ARG A 138 14.85 2.86 -26.94
C ARG A 138 13.78 2.72 -25.85
N ARG A 139 13.67 1.56 -25.17
CA ARG A 139 12.65 1.37 -24.12
C ARG A 139 13.05 2.12 -22.86
N LEU A 140 14.32 2.03 -22.46
CA LEU A 140 14.83 2.69 -21.27
C LEU A 140 14.82 4.22 -21.43
N ALA A 141 15.29 4.73 -22.57
CA ALA A 141 15.28 6.15 -22.89
C ALA A 141 13.85 6.71 -23.06
N ALA A 142 12.91 5.93 -23.59
CA ALA A 142 11.50 6.35 -23.67
C ALA A 142 10.83 6.41 -22.30
N ARG A 143 11.17 5.50 -21.37
CA ARG A 143 10.64 5.51 -20.00
C ARG A 143 11.05 6.79 -19.26
N ALA A 144 12.30 7.23 -19.41
CA ALA A 144 12.83 8.46 -18.81
C ALA A 144 11.95 9.71 -19.08
N LYS A 145 11.33 9.79 -20.26
CA LYS A 145 10.48 10.91 -20.68
C LYS A 145 9.04 10.87 -20.14
N ARG A 146 8.70 9.83 -19.37
CA ARG A 146 7.34 9.55 -18.89
C ARG A 146 7.24 9.59 -17.37
N LEU A 147 8.10 10.36 -16.70
CA LEU A 147 7.93 10.65 -15.28
C LEU A 147 6.59 11.40 -15.11
N PRO A 148 5.64 10.87 -14.31
CA PRO A 148 4.31 11.44 -14.17
C PRO A 148 4.28 12.68 -13.25
N LEU A 149 5.30 13.53 -13.35
CA LEU A 149 5.41 14.81 -12.64
C LEU A 149 5.63 15.91 -13.66
N VAL A 150 4.85 16.99 -13.57
CA VAL A 150 4.87 18.08 -14.53
C VAL A 150 5.05 19.42 -13.81
N PRO A 151 5.81 20.37 -14.41
CA PRO A 151 5.87 21.75 -13.91
C PRO A 151 4.48 22.37 -13.75
N ASN A 152 4.32 23.19 -12.71
CA ASN A 152 3.09 23.79 -12.21
C ASN A 152 2.02 22.80 -11.70
N GLY A 153 2.31 21.49 -11.67
CA GLY A 153 1.46 20.49 -11.02
C GLY A 153 1.69 20.43 -9.50
N PRO A 154 0.74 19.86 -8.74
CA PRO A 154 0.95 19.60 -7.32
C PRO A 154 2.04 18.54 -7.11
N LEU A 155 2.86 18.72 -6.08
CA LEU A 155 3.83 17.72 -5.66
C LEU A 155 3.11 16.53 -5.01
N VAL A 156 3.33 15.33 -5.54
CA VAL A 156 2.90 14.07 -4.94
C VAL A 156 4.06 13.08 -5.06
N HIS A 157 4.47 12.45 -3.96
CA HIS A 157 5.67 11.61 -3.92
C HIS A 157 5.45 10.23 -4.53
N ALA A 158 4.26 9.63 -4.35
CA ALA A 158 4.00 8.27 -4.80
C ALA A 158 4.30 8.04 -6.30
N PRO A 159 3.85 8.91 -7.24
CA PRO A 159 4.18 8.74 -8.66
C PRO A 159 5.68 8.83 -8.98
N TYR A 160 6.47 9.54 -8.17
CA TYR A 160 7.93 9.61 -8.31
C TYR A 160 8.60 8.32 -7.83
N GLU A 161 8.21 7.83 -6.66
CA GLU A 161 8.74 6.58 -6.09
C GLU A 161 8.40 5.38 -6.99
N ASP A 162 7.14 5.26 -7.42
CA ASP A 162 6.70 4.19 -8.33
C ASP A 162 7.47 4.25 -9.66
N PHE A 163 7.66 5.44 -10.22
CA PHE A 163 8.42 5.62 -11.45
C PHE A 163 9.88 5.19 -11.29
N LYS A 164 10.51 5.57 -10.18
CA LYS A 164 11.91 5.27 -9.87
C LYS A 164 12.11 3.75 -9.80
N ASP A 165 11.25 3.05 -9.07
CA ASP A 165 11.33 1.59 -8.92
C ASP A 165 11.09 0.87 -10.25
N ASP A 166 10.06 1.28 -11.01
CA ASP A 166 9.78 0.75 -12.33
C ASP A 166 10.92 0.96 -13.33
N TRP A 167 11.54 2.14 -13.30
CA TRP A 167 12.59 2.49 -14.25
C TRP A 167 13.86 1.67 -13.98
N LEU A 168 14.22 1.48 -12.70
CA LEU A 168 15.33 0.63 -12.30
C LEU A 168 15.06 -0.84 -12.63
N LYS A 169 13.85 -1.31 -12.38
CA LYS A 169 13.41 -2.66 -12.76
C LYS A 169 13.51 -2.87 -14.28
N LEU A 170 13.04 -1.91 -15.07
CA LEU A 170 13.17 -1.94 -16.53
C LEU A 170 14.64 -2.03 -16.96
N ALA A 171 15.53 -1.25 -16.36
CA ALA A 171 16.96 -1.32 -16.68
C ALA A 171 17.51 -2.75 -16.47
N ARG A 172 17.22 -3.36 -15.32
CA ARG A 172 17.62 -4.73 -14.99
C ARG A 172 17.05 -5.77 -15.96
N GLU A 173 15.77 -5.66 -16.32
CA GLU A 173 15.11 -6.52 -17.31
C GLU A 173 15.73 -6.39 -18.72
N ARG A 174 16.37 -5.26 -19.01
CA ARG A 174 17.05 -4.99 -20.27
C ARG A 174 18.52 -5.42 -20.27
N GLY A 175 19.02 -5.99 -19.17
CA GLY A 175 20.40 -6.47 -19.03
C GLY A 175 21.34 -5.49 -18.31
N TYR A 176 20.87 -4.33 -17.88
CA TYR A 176 21.68 -3.35 -17.14
C TYR A 176 21.66 -3.66 -15.64
N LEU A 177 22.42 -4.68 -15.22
CA LEU A 177 22.37 -5.18 -13.84
C LEU A 177 22.99 -4.21 -12.82
N ASP A 178 23.98 -3.43 -13.27
CA ASP A 178 24.65 -2.40 -12.47
C ASP A 178 23.92 -1.04 -12.48
N ALA A 179 22.73 -0.98 -13.09
CA ALA A 179 21.95 0.25 -13.14
C ALA A 179 21.68 0.78 -11.74
N ARG A 180 21.91 2.08 -11.55
CA ARG A 180 21.74 2.75 -10.25
C ARG A 180 21.37 4.21 -10.44
N PHE A 181 20.69 4.76 -9.44
CA PHE A 181 20.45 6.20 -9.38
C PHE A 181 21.70 6.91 -8.87
N THR A 182 22.19 7.88 -9.65
CA THR A 182 23.26 8.79 -9.26
C THR A 182 22.71 10.05 -8.60
N ARG A 183 21.43 10.37 -8.84
CA ARG A 183 20.67 11.42 -8.16
C ARG A 183 19.21 11.03 -8.09
N HIS A 184 18.58 11.22 -6.93
CA HIS A 184 17.17 10.89 -6.71
C HIS A 184 16.58 11.76 -5.59
N GLU A 185 16.45 13.06 -5.83
CA GLU A 185 16.04 14.02 -4.79
C GLU A 185 14.91 14.93 -5.26
N ILE A 186 14.06 15.31 -4.30
CA ILE A 186 13.04 16.34 -4.45
C ILE A 186 13.45 17.46 -3.49
N LEU A 187 13.84 18.61 -4.03
CA LEU A 187 14.20 19.78 -3.25
C LEU A 187 12.96 20.62 -3.05
N VAL A 188 12.48 20.73 -1.81
CA VAL A 188 11.26 21.47 -1.48
C VAL A 188 11.60 22.76 -0.76
N ASP A 189 11.00 23.85 -1.21
CA ASP A 189 10.98 25.15 -0.54
C ASP A 189 9.55 25.42 -0.05
N PRO A 190 9.25 25.14 1.23
CA PRO A 190 7.92 25.32 1.79
C PRO A 190 7.46 26.78 1.81
N GLU A 191 8.38 27.73 1.96
CA GLU A 191 8.07 29.17 2.03
C GLU A 191 7.70 29.71 0.65
N ALA A 192 8.47 29.33 -0.38
CA ALA A 192 8.15 29.66 -1.77
C ALA A 192 6.97 28.84 -2.32
N GLY A 193 6.61 27.72 -1.67
CA GLY A 193 5.57 26.81 -2.15
C GLY A 193 5.99 26.06 -3.42
N THR A 194 7.29 25.82 -3.60
CA THR A 194 7.84 25.23 -4.83
C THR A 194 8.70 24.00 -4.57
N ALA A 195 8.78 23.10 -5.54
CA ALA A 195 9.69 21.95 -5.52
C ALA A 195 10.42 21.75 -6.85
N ASP A 196 11.69 21.35 -6.80
CA ASP A 196 12.45 20.89 -7.96
C ASP A 196 12.74 19.39 -7.84
N VAL A 197 12.47 18.66 -8.91
CA VAL A 197 12.64 17.20 -8.95
C VAL A 197 13.86 16.84 -9.79
N PHE A 198 14.77 16.06 -9.23
CA PHE A 198 15.97 15.59 -9.90
C PHE A 198 16.11 14.07 -9.83
N LEU A 199 16.12 13.44 -10.99
CA LEU A 199 16.27 12.00 -11.13
C LEU A 199 17.30 11.68 -12.20
N ALA A 200 18.43 11.10 -11.80
CA ALA A 200 19.49 10.68 -12.70
C ALA A 200 19.82 9.21 -12.49
N MET A 201 19.81 8.43 -13.57
CA MET A 201 20.21 7.03 -13.58
C MET A 201 21.47 6.86 -14.43
N ASP A 202 22.44 6.09 -13.92
CA ASP A 202 23.50 5.51 -14.72
C ASP A 202 23.12 4.05 -15.00
N SER A 203 23.05 3.68 -16.29
CA SER A 203 22.70 2.32 -16.68
C SER A 203 23.81 1.31 -16.38
N GLY A 204 25.07 1.75 -16.33
CA GLY A 204 26.20 0.83 -16.46
C GLY A 204 26.19 0.10 -17.81
N GLU A 205 27.03 -0.92 -17.92
CA GLU A 205 27.16 -1.73 -19.14
C GLU A 205 26.05 -2.79 -19.23
N PRO A 206 25.59 -3.12 -20.45
CA PRO A 206 24.66 -4.22 -20.64
C PRO A 206 25.37 -5.56 -20.41
N TYR A 207 24.77 -6.41 -19.60
CA TYR A 207 25.18 -7.78 -19.40
C TYR A 207 24.62 -8.64 -20.53
N ALA A 208 25.45 -9.57 -20.97
CA ALA A 208 25.06 -10.61 -21.90
C ALA A 208 25.18 -11.99 -21.25
N PHE A 209 24.47 -12.97 -21.81
CA PHE A 209 24.64 -14.35 -21.37
C PHE A 209 26.02 -14.86 -21.78
N GLY A 210 26.80 -15.28 -20.79
CA GLY A 210 28.04 -16.00 -21.03
C GLY A 210 27.80 -17.49 -21.31
N ARG A 211 28.91 -18.23 -21.34
CA ARG A 211 28.89 -19.69 -21.48
C ARG A 211 27.98 -20.35 -20.45
N THR A 212 26.99 -21.10 -20.93
CA THR A 212 26.08 -21.88 -20.08
C THR A 212 26.68 -23.25 -19.79
N THR A 213 26.68 -23.67 -18.52
CA THR A 213 27.17 -24.99 -18.09
C THR A 213 26.08 -25.69 -17.29
N PHE A 214 25.79 -26.95 -17.61
CA PHE A 214 24.80 -27.76 -16.91
C PHE A 214 25.50 -28.75 -15.99
N THR A 215 25.31 -28.61 -14.67
CA THR A 215 25.78 -29.58 -13.67
C THR A 215 24.58 -30.41 -13.21
N GLN A 216 24.70 -31.74 -13.28
CA GLN A 216 23.63 -32.67 -12.89
C GLN A 216 24.09 -33.54 -11.72
N GLU A 217 23.29 -33.58 -10.66
CA GLU A 217 23.53 -34.40 -9.45
C GLU A 217 22.50 -35.54 -9.37
N GLY A 218 22.91 -36.71 -8.85
CA GLY A 218 22.07 -37.90 -8.71
C GLY A 218 22.28 -38.99 -9.79
N GLU A 219 21.55 -40.11 -9.64
CA GLU A 219 21.62 -41.28 -10.53
C GLU A 219 20.89 -41.07 -11.86
N GLN A 220 19.81 -40.28 -11.86
CA GLN A 220 19.05 -39.96 -13.06
C GLN A 220 19.59 -38.70 -13.72
N ARG A 221 20.06 -38.81 -14.96
CA ARG A 221 20.64 -37.69 -15.73
C ARG A 221 19.86 -37.48 -17.01
N PHE A 222 19.54 -36.22 -17.30
CA PHE A 222 19.01 -35.80 -18.58
C PHE A 222 20.11 -35.85 -19.64
N ARG A 223 19.71 -36.17 -20.87
CA ARG A 223 20.64 -36.14 -22.00
C ARG A 223 21.05 -34.68 -22.30
N PRO A 224 22.34 -34.40 -22.59
CA PRO A 224 22.82 -33.03 -22.83
C PRO A 224 22.08 -32.29 -23.95
N ASP A 225 21.74 -32.98 -25.04
CA ASP A 225 21.01 -32.44 -26.19
C ASP A 225 19.60 -31.95 -25.82
N LEU A 226 18.96 -32.61 -24.86
CA LEU A 226 17.67 -32.15 -24.34
C LEU A 226 17.83 -30.81 -23.60
N LEU A 227 18.85 -30.69 -22.74
CA LEU A 227 19.10 -29.48 -21.96
C LEU A 227 19.47 -28.30 -22.86
N GLU A 228 20.26 -28.53 -23.90
CA GLU A 228 20.55 -27.53 -24.92
C GLU A 228 19.30 -27.09 -25.69
N GLY A 229 18.38 -28.02 -25.97
CA GLY A 229 17.11 -27.73 -26.65
C GLY A 229 16.16 -26.81 -25.86
N TYR A 230 16.29 -26.74 -24.53
CA TYR A 230 15.51 -25.82 -23.68
C TYR A 230 16.12 -24.43 -23.53
N ARG A 231 17.32 -24.20 -24.09
CA ARG A 231 18.00 -22.91 -24.01
C ARG A 231 17.30 -21.87 -24.89
N THR A 232 16.68 -20.86 -24.28
CA THR A 232 15.99 -19.78 -25.00
C THR A 232 16.88 -18.56 -25.30
N TRP A 233 18.16 -18.60 -24.92
CA TRP A 233 19.13 -17.51 -25.06
C TRP A 233 20.36 -17.92 -25.88
N LYS A 234 21.09 -16.94 -26.42
CA LYS A 234 22.40 -17.13 -27.09
C LYS A 234 23.51 -16.54 -26.24
N GLU A 235 24.74 -17.01 -26.46
CA GLU A 235 25.92 -16.48 -25.78
C GLU A 235 26.41 -15.25 -26.55
N GLY A 236 26.81 -14.21 -25.82
CA GLY A 236 27.23 -12.93 -26.37
C GLY A 236 26.17 -11.84 -26.29
#